data_AF-A0A6J4MAF5-F1
#
_entry.id   AF-A0A6J4MAF5-F1
#
_cell.length_a   1.000
_cell.length_b   1.000
_cell.length_c   1.000
_cell.angle_alpha   90.00
_cell.angle_beta   90.00
_cell.angle_gamma   90.00
#
_symmetry.space_group_name_H-M   'P 1'
#
loop_
_entity.id
_entity.type
_entity.pdbx_description
1 polymer ?
#
loop_
_entity_poly.entity_id
_entity_poly.type
_entity_poly.pdbx_seq_one_letter_code
_entity_poly.pdbx_strand_id
1 'polypeptide(L)'
;MDPQIAQLVVNGLAVGSIIALASIGLTLTYGILRLSNFAHGDFMTLGAYLTLLVNTAGLNIWLSMLVGAGMTVLAVLLSEKLIWSPMRARRANSTTLIIISIG
;
A
#
# COMPACT_ATOMS: atom_id res chain seq x y z
N MET A 1 18.71 -32.13 -2.08
CA MET A 1 17.67 -31.34 -1.37
C MET A 1 16.42 -31.43 -2.22
N ASP A 2 15.31 -31.89 -1.65
CA ASP A 2 14.08 -32.06 -2.41
C ASP A 2 13.65 -30.70 -2.97
N PRO A 3 13.39 -30.57 -4.29
CA PRO A 3 13.07 -29.30 -4.94
C PRO A 3 11.86 -28.58 -4.29
N GLN A 4 10.99 -29.34 -3.63
CA GLN A 4 9.85 -28.84 -2.86
C GLN A 4 10.25 -27.98 -1.65
N ILE A 5 11.33 -28.34 -0.94
CA ILE A 5 11.79 -27.56 0.24
C ILE A 5 12.32 -26.20 -0.22
N ALA A 6 13.10 -26.17 -1.31
CA ALA A 6 13.61 -24.92 -1.87
C ALA A 6 12.47 -23.98 -2.31
N GLN A 7 11.43 -24.52 -2.95
CA GLN A 7 10.25 -23.74 -3.35
C GLN A 7 9.48 -23.20 -2.14
N LEU A 8 9.29 -24.00 -1.08
CA LEU A 8 8.63 -23.55 0.16
C LEU A 8 9.40 -22.40 0.82
N VAL A 9 10.72 -22.49 0.86
CA VAL A 9 11.58 -21.44 1.44
C VAL A 9 11.45 -20.14 0.64
N VAL A 10 11.51 -20.21 -0.70
CA VAL A 10 11.36 -19.02 -1.57
C VAL A 10 9.97 -18.39 -1.42
N ASN A 11 8.91 -19.20 -1.42
CA ASN A 11 7.54 -18.70 -1.22
C ASN A 11 7.35 -18.08 0.17
N GLY A 12 7.90 -18.71 1.21
CA GLY A 12 7.88 -18.18 2.57
C GLY A 12 8.61 -16.84 2.68
N LEU A 13 9.77 -16.72 2.04
CA LEU A 13 10.52 -15.45 1.95
C LEU A 13 9.75 -14.39 1.19
N ALA A 14 9.09 -14.75 0.09
CA ALA A 14 8.30 -13.81 -0.71
C ALA A 14 7.11 -13.26 0.11
N VAL A 15 6.31 -14.13 0.72
CA VAL A 15 5.17 -13.73 1.57
C VAL A 15 5.64 -12.97 2.80
N GLY A 16 6.70 -13.44 3.46
CA GLY A 16 7.31 -12.77 4.61
C GLY A 16 7.81 -11.37 4.26
N SER A 17 8.40 -11.19 3.08
CA SER A 17 8.86 -9.89 2.58
C SER A 17 7.70 -8.92 2.33
N ILE A 18 6.58 -9.41 1.77
CA ILE A 18 5.37 -8.60 1.58
C ILE A 18 4.84 -8.10 2.94
N ILE A 19 4.72 -9.00 3.92
CA ILE A 19 4.22 -8.66 5.27
C ILE A 19 5.20 -7.73 6.00
N ALA A 20 6.51 -7.96 5.87
CA ALA A 20 7.54 -7.12 6.47
C ALA A 20 7.53 -5.70 5.88
N LEU A 21 7.50 -5.57 4.56
CA LEU A 21 7.43 -4.27 3.86
C LEU A 21 6.14 -3.52 4.21
N ALA A 22 5.00 -4.21 4.23
CA ALA A 22 3.73 -3.67 4.68
C ALA A 22 3.82 -3.09 6.11
N SER A 23 4.40 -3.85 7.03
CA SER A 23 4.55 -3.45 8.43
C SER A 23 5.50 -2.25 8.58
N ILE A 24 6.61 -2.23 7.84
CA ILE A 24 7.56 -1.11 7.83
C ILE A 24 6.91 0.16 7.30
N GLY A 25 6.15 0.08 6.21
CA GLY A 25 5.43 1.22 5.63
C GLY A 25 4.41 1.82 6.60
N LEU A 26 3.58 0.97 7.20
CA LEU A 26 2.60 1.41 8.21
C LEU A 26 3.28 2.02 9.43
N THR A 27 4.37 1.41 9.92
CA THR A 27 5.11 1.92 11.09
C THR A 27 5.77 3.27 10.80
N LEU A 28 6.33 3.46 9.59
CA LEU A 28 6.95 4.73 9.19
C LEU A 28 5.91 5.85 9.10
N THR A 29 4.76 5.59 8.46
CA THR A 29 3.67 6.58 8.35
C THR A 29 3.10 6.95 9.72
N TYR A 30 2.87 5.95 10.58
CA TYR A 30 2.44 6.16 11.96
C TYR A 30 3.49 6.93 12.78
N GLY A 31 4.79 6.64 12.61
CA GLY A 31 5.88 7.32 13.31
C GLY A 31 5.91 8.82 13.05
N ILE A 32 5.48 9.26 11.86
CA ILE A 32 5.43 10.67 11.47
C ILE A 32 4.09 11.30 11.90
N LEU A 33 2.97 10.67 11.54
CA LEU A 33 1.63 11.25 11.68
C LEU A 33 0.96 10.99 13.04
N ARG A 34 1.47 10.01 13.81
CA ARG A 34 0.87 9.47 15.05
C ARG A 34 -0.60 9.02 14.90
N LEU A 35 -1.02 8.74 13.66
CA LEU A 35 -2.36 8.27 13.32
C LEU A 35 -2.21 7.06 12.41
N SER A 36 -2.86 5.96 12.78
CA SER A 36 -2.84 4.74 11.97
C SER A 36 -3.80 4.90 10.80
N ASN A 37 -3.29 4.75 9.58
CA ASN A 37 -4.11 4.68 8.38
C ASN A 37 -4.49 3.22 8.13
N PHE A 38 -5.72 2.83 8.45
CA PHE A 38 -6.18 1.45 8.29
C PHE A 38 -6.38 1.05 6.81
N ALA A 39 -6.62 2.02 5.93
CA ALA A 39 -6.72 1.83 4.48
C ALA A 39 -5.36 1.51 3.82
N HIS A 40 -4.27 1.44 4.58
CA HIS A 40 -2.96 1.06 4.05
C HIS A 40 -2.99 -0.31 3.33
N GLY A 41 -3.79 -1.26 3.85
CA GLY A 41 -4.03 -2.54 3.19
C GLY A 41 -4.73 -2.37 1.83
N ASP A 42 -5.70 -1.47 1.74
CA ASP A 42 -6.43 -1.19 0.50
C ASP A 42 -5.53 -0.53 -0.55
N PHE A 43 -4.62 0.36 -0.15
CA PHE A 43 -3.64 0.92 -1.08
C PHE A 43 -2.65 -0.13 -1.60
N MET A 44 -2.25 -1.09 -0.75
CA MET A 44 -1.40 -2.20 -1.19
C MET A 44 -2.11 -3.11 -2.20
N THR A 45 -3.36 -3.48 -1.93
CA THR A 45 -4.13 -4.30 -2.87
C THR A 45 -4.39 -3.56 -4.17
N LEU A 46 -4.77 -2.28 -4.10
CA LEU A 46 -4.94 -1.41 -5.26
C LEU A 46 -3.67 -1.36 -6.12
N GLY A 47 -2.49 -1.21 -5.51
CA GLY A 47 -1.23 -1.21 -6.26
C GLY A 47 -0.89 -2.53 -6.93
N ALA A 48 -1.19 -3.65 -6.27
CA ALA A 48 -1.05 -4.98 -6.86
C ALA A 48 -1.99 -5.17 -8.07
N TYR A 49 -3.26 -4.76 -7.94
CA TYR A 49 -4.23 -4.86 -9.03
C TYR A 49 -3.93 -3.89 -10.18
N LEU A 50 -3.46 -2.68 -9.91
CA LEU A 50 -3.02 -1.76 -10.95
C LEU A 50 -1.80 -2.29 -11.71
N THR A 51 -0.84 -2.87 -10.99
CA THR A 51 0.31 -3.55 -11.62
C THR A 51 -0.16 -4.69 -12.51
N LEU A 52 -1.09 -5.51 -12.03
CA LEU A 52 -1.67 -6.61 -12.80
C LEU A 52 -2.42 -6.09 -14.05
N LEU A 53 -3.23 -5.05 -13.91
CA LEU A 53 -3.97 -4.43 -15.01
C LEU A 53 -3.04 -3.92 -16.13
N VAL A 54 -1.95 -3.27 -15.75
CA VAL A 54 -0.95 -2.75 -16.69
C VAL A 54 -0.21 -3.92 -17.36
N ASN A 55 0.07 -4.99 -16.62
CA ASN A 55 0.72 -6.17 -17.17
C ASN A 55 -0.18 -6.93 -18.15
N THR A 56 -1.48 -7.11 -17.83
CA THR A 56 -2.43 -7.76 -18.74
C THR A 56 -2.76 -6.92 -19.97
N ALA A 57 -2.54 -5.60 -19.91
CA ALA A 57 -2.59 -4.72 -21.07
C ALA A 57 -1.39 -4.88 -22.04
N GLY A 58 -0.43 -5.76 -21.73
CA GLY A 58 0.67 -6.14 -22.62
C GLY A 58 2.04 -5.54 -22.26
N LEU A 59 2.14 -4.78 -21.17
CA LEU A 59 3.43 -4.27 -20.69
C LEU A 59 4.21 -5.35 -19.92
N ASN A 60 5.54 -5.32 -20.05
CA ASN A 60 6.42 -6.21 -19.29
C ASN A 60 6.20 -6.02 -17.78
N ILE A 61 6.30 -7.11 -17.00
CA ILE A 61 6.09 -7.09 -15.55
C ILE A 61 6.94 -6.04 -14.84
N TRP A 62 8.20 -5.84 -15.23
CA TRP A 62 9.10 -4.87 -14.61
C TRP A 62 8.60 -3.42 -14.81
N LEU A 63 8.16 -3.09 -16.03
CA LEU A 63 7.56 -1.79 -16.34
C LEU A 63 6.20 -1.61 -15.65
N SER A 64 5.42 -2.69 -15.61
CA SER A 64 4.10 -2.70 -14.97
C SER A 64 4.19 -2.43 -13.47
N MET A 65 5.22 -2.95 -12.79
CA MET A 65 5.49 -2.66 -11.38
C MET A 65 5.79 -1.18 -11.14
N LEU A 66 6.60 -0.55 -12.01
CA LEU A 66 6.91 0.88 -11.89
C LEU A 66 5.68 1.76 -12.14
N VAL A 67 4.91 1.45 -13.18
CA VAL A 67 3.68 2.18 -13.51
C VAL A 67 2.63 1.99 -12.42
N GLY A 68 2.42 0.76 -11.96
CA GLY A 68 1.48 0.44 -10.88
C GLY A 68 1.85 1.12 -9.56
N ALA A 69 3.14 1.13 -9.20
CA ALA A 69 3.63 1.89 -8.04
C ALA A 69 3.38 3.39 -8.20
N GLY A 70 3.68 3.98 -9.36
CA GLY A 70 3.43 5.39 -9.65
C GLY A 70 1.94 5.75 -9.54
N MET A 71 1.05 4.92 -10.09
CA MET A 71 -0.40 5.10 -10.00
C MET A 71 -0.91 4.99 -8.56
N THR A 72 -0.33 4.09 -7.75
CA THR A 72 -0.68 3.94 -6.33
C THR A 72 -0.25 5.17 -5.53
N VAL A 73 0.96 5.68 -5.77
CA VAL A 73 1.44 6.93 -5.17
C VAL A 73 0.51 8.09 -5.53
N LEU A 74 0.10 8.19 -6.79
CA LEU A 74 -0.88 9.20 -7.23
C LEU A 74 -2.21 9.05 -6.48
N ALA A 75 -2.74 7.83 -6.34
CA ALA A 75 -3.97 7.58 -5.59
C ALA A 75 -3.85 8.01 -4.12
N VAL A 76 -2.75 7.67 -3.45
CA VAL A 76 -2.48 8.08 -2.06
C VAL A 76 -2.39 9.60 -1.93
N LEU A 77 -1.69 10.27 -2.85
CA LEU A 77 -1.58 11.74 -2.86
C LEU A 77 -2.94 12.40 -3.14
N LEU A 78 -3.77 11.80 -3.99
CA LEU A 78 -5.12 12.27 -4.25
C LEU A 78 -5.97 12.18 -2.98
N SER A 79 -5.92 11.05 -2.28
CA SER A 79 -6.60 10.85 -0.99
C SER A 79 -6.10 11.85 0.07
N GLU A 80 -4.79 12.09 0.16
CA GLU A 80 -4.21 13.09 1.05
C GLU A 80 -4.76 14.50 0.76
N LYS A 81 -4.87 14.86 -0.52
CA LYS A 81 -5.35 16.18 -0.92
C LYS A 81 -6.87 16.34 -0.79
N LEU A 82 -7.64 15.30 -1.09
CA LEU A 82 -9.10 15.34 -1.15
C LEU A 82 -9.77 15.06 0.19
N ILE A 83 -9.15 14.23 1.04
CA ILE A 83 -9.72 13.80 2.31
C ILE A 83 -8.97 14.47 3.46
N TRP A 84 -7.67 14.24 3.58
CA TRP A 84 -6.91 14.62 4.77
C TRP A 84 -6.65 16.12 4.88
N SER A 85 -6.25 16.76 3.77
CA SER A 85 -6.01 18.21 3.73
C SER A 85 -7.22 19.05 4.15
N PRO A 86 -8.44 18.87 3.58
CA PRO A 86 -9.60 19.64 4.01
C PRO A 86 -10.04 19.31 5.43
N MET A 87 -9.87 18.07 5.89
CA MET A 87 -10.22 17.69 7.26
C MET A 87 -9.29 18.32 8.30
N ARG A 88 -7.99 18.43 8.00
CA ARG A 88 -7.04 19.19 8.83
C ARG A 88 -7.36 20.67 8.82
N ALA A 89 -7.73 21.25 7.67
CA ALA A 89 -8.16 22.64 7.58
C ALA A 89 -9.42 22.94 8.42
N ARG A 90 -10.33 21.96 8.55
CA ARG A 90 -11.54 22.06 9.38
C ARG A 90 -11.32 21.71 10.86
N ARG A 91 -10.07 21.47 11.29
CA ARG A 91 -9.71 21.03 12.66
C ARG A 91 -10.55 19.84 13.14
N ALA A 92 -10.70 18.83 12.28
CA ALA A 92 -11.42 17.60 12.63
C ALA A 92 -10.81 16.94 13.88
N ASN A 93 -11.67 16.39 14.74
CA ASN A 93 -11.25 15.69 15.95
C ASN A 93 -10.52 14.38 15.62
N SER A 94 -9.64 13.91 16.50
CA SER A 94 -8.86 12.67 16.32
C SER A 94 -9.74 11.45 16.09
N THR A 95 -10.92 11.39 16.73
CA THR A 95 -11.90 10.31 16.49
C THR A 95 -12.40 10.31 15.05
N THR A 96 -12.66 11.48 14.48
CA THR A 96 -13.10 11.62 13.07
C THR A 96 -11.99 11.19 12.13
N LEU A 97 -10.74 11.57 12.40
CA LEU A 97 -9.57 11.18 11.60
C LEU A 97 -9.31 9.67 11.62
N ILE A 98 -9.64 8.99 12.72
CA ILE A 98 -9.55 7.53 12.81
C ILE A 98 -10.67 6.85 12.01
N ILE A 99 -11.90 7.37 12.08
CA ILE A 99 -13.05 6.78 11.36
C ILE A 99 -12.81 6.82 9.84
N ILE A 100 -12.35 7.94 9.30
CA ILE A 100 -12.09 8.08 7.86
C ILE A 100 -10.90 7.23 7.38
N SER A 101 -10.03 6.78 8.30
CA SER A 101 -8.82 6.06 7.91
C SER A 101 -9.10 4.57 7.67
N ILE A 102 -10.31 4.10 8.02
CA ILE A 102 -10.77 2.72 7.81
C ILE A 102 -11.14 2.47 6.34
N GLY A 103 -11.46 3.52 5.58
CA GLY A 103 -11.84 3.45 4.17
C GLY A 103 -12.58 4.69 3.71
#